data_AF-A0A7C7TE19-F1
#
_entry.id   AF-A0A7C7TE19-F1
#
_cell.length_a   1.000
_cell.length_b   1.000
_cell.length_c   1.000
_cell.angle_alpha   90.00
_cell.angle_beta   90.00
_cell.angle_gamma   90.00
#
_symmetry.space_group_name_H-M   'P 1'
#
loop_
_entity.id
_entity.type
_entity.pdbx_description
1 polymer ?
#
loop_
_entity_poly.entity_id
_entity_poly.type
_entity_poly.pdbx_seq_one_letter_code
_entity_poly.pdbx_strand_id
1 'polypeptide(L)'
;MLGPKVRFKKSKLPSKKNLKGKYVILEPLKINKHSRDLFNNFLKDKRNLIWKYLPYGPFKTYVSFKKWLKSFCLNKDPFFYAVYSYKLKQYCGMASYLRITPEHGTIEVGHINYSTILQNTVEGTEVMYLMMKNAFDALGNRRYEWKCNNLNNASKSAAKRLGFRFEGIFRQMFVFKGRNRDSAWFSIVDKEWKKLKKGYINFLKSSNFDKKNKQLKKLKLS
;
A
#
# COMPACT_ATOMS: atom_id res chain seq x y z
N MET A 1 -34.22 14.61 3.64
CA MET A 1 -33.29 15.05 2.57
C MET A 1 -32.18 14.01 2.44
N LEU A 2 -31.86 13.52 1.23
CA LEU A 2 -30.97 12.35 1.00
C LEU A 2 -29.53 12.71 0.58
N GLY A 3 -29.18 14.00 0.55
CA GLY A 3 -27.91 14.50 0.02
C GLY A 3 -27.90 14.74 -1.50
N PRO A 4 -26.78 15.23 -2.07
CA PRO A 4 -26.71 15.58 -3.48
C PRO A 4 -26.73 14.34 -4.40
N LYS A 5 -27.43 14.42 -5.53
CA LYS A 5 -27.41 13.38 -6.57
C LYS A 5 -26.00 13.20 -7.12
N VAL A 6 -25.63 11.96 -7.44
CA VAL A 6 -24.33 11.63 -8.03
C VAL A 6 -24.54 10.82 -9.31
N ARG A 7 -23.84 11.20 -10.39
CA ARG A 7 -23.71 10.36 -11.60
C ARG A 7 -22.54 9.39 -11.41
N PHE A 8 -22.80 8.27 -10.74
CA PHE A 8 -21.79 7.26 -10.44
C PHE A 8 -21.87 6.06 -11.39
N LYS A 9 -20.71 5.57 -11.83
CA LYS A 9 -20.57 4.27 -12.49
C LYS A 9 -19.76 3.37 -11.58
N LYS A 10 -20.25 2.14 -11.35
CA LYS A 10 -19.56 1.15 -10.50
C LYS A 10 -18.08 1.02 -10.90
N SER A 11 -17.19 0.96 -9.91
CA SER A 11 -15.76 0.81 -10.18
C SER A 11 -15.44 -0.59 -10.70
N LYS A 12 -14.27 -0.76 -11.31
CA LYS A 12 -13.78 -2.06 -11.77
C LYS A 12 -13.03 -2.78 -10.64
N LEU A 13 -12.99 -4.10 -10.70
CA LEU A 13 -12.12 -4.90 -9.85
C LEU A 13 -10.65 -4.76 -10.29
N PRO A 14 -9.68 -4.84 -9.36
CA PRO A 14 -8.26 -4.98 -9.71
C PRO A 14 -8.04 -6.14 -10.68
N SER A 15 -7.19 -5.92 -11.67
CA SER A 15 -6.88 -6.91 -12.71
C SER A 15 -5.46 -7.43 -12.56
N LYS A 16 -5.13 -8.53 -13.24
CA LYS A 16 -3.78 -9.12 -13.29
C LYS A 16 -2.78 -8.28 -14.11
N LYS A 17 -3.01 -6.99 -14.29
CA LYS A 17 -2.10 -6.06 -14.97
C LYS A 17 -1.03 -5.57 -14.01
N ASN A 18 0.20 -5.46 -14.52
CA ASN A 18 1.30 -4.84 -13.79
C ASN A 18 1.10 -3.32 -13.73
N LEU A 19 1.48 -2.71 -12.61
CA LEU A 19 1.54 -1.25 -12.49
C LEU A 19 2.99 -0.83 -12.63
N LYS A 20 3.33 -0.18 -13.74
CA LYS A 20 4.70 0.23 -14.07
C LYS A 20 4.92 1.69 -13.66
N GLY A 21 5.96 1.92 -12.87
CA GLY A 21 6.49 3.24 -12.55
C GLY A 21 7.89 3.42 -13.12
N LYS A 22 8.58 4.42 -12.60
CA LYS A 22 9.94 4.80 -12.98
C LYS A 22 10.99 4.08 -12.14
N TYR A 23 10.72 3.86 -10.86
CA TYR A 23 11.61 3.25 -9.88
C TYR A 23 11.18 1.82 -9.52
N VAL A 24 9.89 1.51 -9.65
CA VAL A 24 9.33 0.19 -9.37
C VAL A 24 8.38 -0.33 -10.44
N ILE A 25 8.18 -1.65 -10.41
CA ILE A 25 7.01 -2.31 -11.00
C ILE A 25 6.28 -3.09 -9.91
N LEU A 26 4.96 -2.93 -9.85
CA LEU A 26 4.09 -3.79 -9.08
C LEU A 26 3.55 -4.90 -9.97
N GLU A 27 3.79 -6.14 -9.58
CA GLU A 27 3.27 -7.32 -10.27
C GLU A 27 2.24 -8.03 -9.38
N PRO A 28 1.08 -8.45 -9.91
CA PRO A 28 0.17 -9.32 -9.17
C PRO A 28 0.95 -10.52 -8.62
N LEU A 29 0.75 -10.83 -7.35
CA LEU A 29 1.59 -11.80 -6.64
C LEU A 29 1.60 -13.17 -7.35
N LYS A 30 2.81 -13.67 -7.62
CA LYS A 30 3.10 -14.98 -8.18
C LYS A 30 4.13 -15.66 -7.30
N ILE A 31 3.71 -16.71 -6.58
CA ILE A 31 4.54 -17.38 -5.57
C ILE A 31 5.90 -17.77 -6.15
N ASN A 32 5.92 -18.58 -7.22
CA ASN A 32 7.17 -19.10 -7.80
C ASN A 32 8.15 -18.01 -8.24
N LYS A 33 7.64 -16.82 -8.61
CA LYS A 33 8.48 -15.70 -9.05
C LYS A 33 8.95 -14.81 -7.89
N HIS A 34 8.09 -14.59 -6.89
CA HIS A 34 8.28 -13.51 -5.92
C HIS A 34 8.73 -13.98 -4.54
N SER A 35 8.35 -15.20 -4.12
CA SER A 35 8.40 -15.60 -2.72
C SER A 35 9.81 -15.67 -2.13
N ARG A 36 10.82 -16.05 -2.93
CA ARG A 36 12.19 -16.20 -2.43
C ARG A 36 12.80 -14.86 -2.04
N ASP A 37 12.71 -13.87 -2.93
CA ASP A 37 13.18 -12.51 -2.69
C ASP A 37 12.45 -11.84 -1.53
N LEU A 38 11.11 -11.95 -1.51
CA LEU A 38 10.30 -11.39 -0.42
C LEU A 38 10.71 -11.99 0.92
N PHE A 39 10.82 -13.32 1.00
CA PHE A 39 11.23 -14.00 2.23
C PHE A 39 12.62 -13.56 2.69
N ASN A 40 13.61 -13.58 1.77
CA ASN A 40 14.99 -13.21 2.07
C ASN A 40 15.09 -11.76 2.55
N ASN A 41 14.34 -10.84 1.94
CA ASN A 41 14.34 -9.43 2.33
C ASN A 41 13.59 -9.17 3.64
N PHE A 42 12.54 -9.92 3.94
CA PHE A 42 11.86 -9.82 5.23
C PHE A 42 12.69 -10.39 6.38
N LEU A 43 13.51 -11.42 6.15
CA LEU A 43 14.44 -11.98 7.16
C LEU A 43 15.58 -11.03 7.56
N LYS A 44 15.81 -9.96 6.79
CA LYS A 44 16.78 -8.92 7.15
C LYS A 44 16.32 -8.10 8.37
N ASP A 45 15.01 -8.06 8.65
CA ASP A 45 14.49 -7.46 9.88
C ASP A 45 14.59 -8.42 11.06
N LYS A 46 15.76 -8.45 11.71
CA LYS A 46 16.02 -9.33 12.86
C LYS A 46 15.10 -9.09 14.06
N ARG A 47 14.50 -7.90 14.15
CA ARG A 47 13.59 -7.52 15.24
C ARG A 47 12.12 -7.79 14.93
N ASN A 48 11.80 -8.28 13.73
CA ASN A 48 10.43 -8.56 13.27
C ASN A 48 9.46 -7.36 13.40
N LEU A 49 9.97 -6.13 13.38
CA LEU A 49 9.19 -4.91 13.46
C LEU A 49 8.24 -4.72 12.28
N ILE A 50 8.60 -5.21 11.08
CA ILE A 50 7.72 -5.15 9.90
C ILE A 50 6.42 -5.93 10.11
N TRP A 51 6.42 -6.93 11.00
CA TRP A 51 5.26 -7.76 11.33
C TRP A 51 4.49 -7.28 12.55
N LYS A 52 5.02 -6.29 13.30
CA LYS A 52 4.50 -5.87 14.61
C LYS A 52 2.99 -5.61 14.59
N TYR A 53 2.53 -4.89 13.56
CA TYR A 53 1.12 -4.50 13.40
C TYR A 53 0.37 -5.23 12.28
N LEU A 54 0.97 -6.28 11.70
CA LEU A 54 0.30 -7.16 10.74
C LEU A 54 -0.32 -8.37 11.47
N PRO A 55 -1.48 -8.88 11.00
CA PRO A 55 -2.22 -9.95 11.70
C PRO A 55 -1.57 -11.34 11.56
N TYR A 56 -0.46 -11.41 10.84
CA TYR A 56 0.30 -12.62 10.55
C TYR A 56 1.80 -12.34 10.67
N GLY A 57 2.58 -13.41 10.55
CA GLY A 57 4.03 -13.35 10.71
C GLY A 57 4.46 -13.10 12.16
N PRO A 58 5.78 -13.04 12.42
CA PRO A 58 6.85 -13.34 11.46
C PRO A 58 6.87 -14.81 11.01
N PHE A 59 7.51 -15.09 9.89
CA PHE A 59 7.66 -16.45 9.36
C PHE A 59 9.10 -16.92 9.56
N LYS A 60 9.31 -17.98 10.34
CA LYS A 60 10.66 -18.50 10.65
C LYS A 60 11.29 -19.25 9.47
N THR A 61 10.49 -19.91 8.65
CA THR A 61 10.96 -20.76 7.53
C THR A 61 10.33 -20.36 6.22
N TYR A 62 11.05 -20.60 5.12
CA TYR A 62 10.53 -20.34 3.77
C TYR A 62 9.27 -21.16 3.48
N VAL A 63 9.21 -22.40 3.99
CA VAL A 63 8.05 -23.28 3.88
C VAL A 63 6.80 -22.64 4.51
N SER A 64 6.93 -22.12 5.75
CA SER A 64 5.82 -21.45 6.44
C SER A 64 5.35 -20.18 5.71
N PHE A 65 6.29 -19.39 5.18
CA PHE A 65 5.98 -18.19 4.39
C PHE A 65 5.27 -18.54 3.08
N LYS A 66 5.76 -19.54 2.34
CA LYS A 66 5.16 -20.00 1.08
C LYS A 66 3.75 -20.56 1.31
N LYS A 67 3.54 -21.30 2.40
CA LYS A 67 2.21 -21.80 2.79
C LYS A 67 1.23 -20.64 3.02
N TRP A 68 1.65 -19.60 3.73
CA TRP A 68 0.84 -18.38 3.94
C TRP A 68 0.54 -17.62 2.65
N LEU A 69 1.53 -17.43 1.76
CA LEU A 69 1.28 -16.78 0.46
C LEU A 69 0.21 -17.52 -0.33
N LYS A 70 0.24 -18.87 -0.34
CA LYS A 70 -0.74 -19.71 -1.04
C LYS A 70 -2.13 -19.62 -0.43
N SER A 71 -2.24 -19.61 0.90
CA SER A 71 -3.55 -19.62 1.57
C SER A 71 -4.24 -18.25 1.62
N PHE A 72 -3.47 -17.16 1.65
CA PHE A 72 -4.02 -15.83 1.92
C PHE A 72 -3.82 -14.82 0.78
N CYS A 73 -2.71 -14.88 0.06
CA CYS A 73 -2.30 -13.78 -0.81
C CYS A 73 -2.68 -13.94 -2.29
N LEU A 74 -3.29 -15.07 -2.66
CA LEU A 74 -3.77 -15.33 -4.03
C LEU A 74 -5.27 -15.06 -4.21
N ASN A 75 -5.93 -14.52 -3.19
CA ASN A 75 -7.35 -14.20 -3.22
C ASN A 75 -7.64 -12.98 -4.11
N LYS A 76 -8.92 -12.80 -4.48
CA LYS A 76 -9.38 -11.59 -5.19
C LYS A 76 -9.52 -10.39 -4.24
N ASP A 77 -9.74 -10.66 -2.95
CA ASP A 77 -9.77 -9.69 -1.86
C ASP A 77 -9.21 -10.39 -0.60
N PRO A 78 -8.03 -9.99 -0.09
CA PRO A 78 -7.14 -8.96 -0.64
C PRO A 78 -6.47 -9.38 -1.96
N PHE A 79 -6.34 -8.44 -2.90
CA PHE A 79 -5.58 -8.59 -4.14
C PHE A 79 -4.15 -8.08 -3.96
N PHE A 80 -3.16 -8.97 -3.94
CA PHE A 80 -1.76 -8.62 -3.66
C PHE A 80 -0.94 -8.28 -4.90
N TYR A 81 -0.08 -7.28 -4.73
CA TYR A 81 1.06 -6.98 -5.58
C TYR A 81 2.38 -7.24 -4.85
N ALA A 82 3.36 -7.80 -5.55
CA ALA A 82 4.76 -7.76 -5.16
C ALA A 82 5.46 -6.55 -5.78
N VAL A 83 6.37 -5.94 -5.03
CA VAL A 83 7.12 -4.73 -5.41
C VAL A 83 8.52 -5.13 -5.86
N TYR A 84 8.80 -4.94 -7.14
CA TYR A 84 10.15 -5.06 -7.68
C TYR A 84 10.78 -3.67 -7.81
N SER A 85 11.96 -3.48 -7.22
CA SER A 85 12.75 -2.24 -7.38
C SER A 85 13.76 -2.41 -8.51
N TYR A 86 13.78 -1.48 -9.46
CA TYR A 86 14.77 -1.49 -10.54
C TYR A 86 16.18 -1.27 -10.02
N LYS A 87 16.35 -0.41 -9.01
CA LYS A 87 17.64 -0.13 -8.36
C LYS A 87 18.19 -1.36 -7.63
N LEU A 88 17.33 -2.05 -6.86
CA LEU A 88 17.73 -3.20 -6.04
C LEU A 88 17.75 -4.52 -6.82
N LYS A 89 17.17 -4.55 -8.02
CA LYS A 89 17.01 -5.71 -8.90
C LYS A 89 16.41 -6.94 -8.19
N GLN A 90 15.46 -6.71 -7.29
CA GLN A 90 14.83 -7.76 -6.49
C GLN A 90 13.44 -7.34 -5.99
N TYR A 91 12.62 -8.33 -5.60
CA TYR A 91 11.37 -8.07 -4.90
C TYR A 91 11.62 -7.72 -3.43
N CYS A 92 11.19 -6.53 -3.02
CA CYS A 92 11.54 -5.94 -1.72
C CYS A 92 10.33 -5.53 -0.88
N GLY A 93 9.13 -5.89 -1.28
CA GLY A 93 7.93 -5.66 -0.48
C GLY A 93 6.66 -6.11 -1.18
N MET A 94 5.55 -5.96 -0.49
CA MET A 94 4.22 -6.26 -1.02
C MET A 94 3.19 -5.29 -0.45
N ALA A 95 2.10 -5.11 -1.18
CA ALA A 95 0.93 -4.35 -0.76
C ALA A 95 -0.31 -4.92 -1.45
N SER A 96 -1.49 -4.69 -0.91
CA SER A 96 -2.73 -5.20 -1.48
C SER A 96 -3.80 -4.13 -1.59
N TYR A 97 -4.73 -4.36 -2.52
CA TYR A 97 -6.08 -3.83 -2.36
C TYR A 97 -6.91 -4.79 -1.55
N LEU A 98 -7.80 -4.29 -0.70
CA LEU A 98 -8.75 -5.08 0.07
C LEU A 98 -10.03 -4.29 0.33
N ARG A 99 -11.07 -4.96 0.85
CA ARG A 99 -12.39 -4.36 1.08
C ARG A 99 -12.89 -3.66 -0.17
N ILE A 100 -12.83 -4.37 -1.28
CA ILE A 100 -13.13 -3.86 -2.61
C ILE A 100 -14.66 -3.84 -2.77
N THR A 101 -15.25 -2.66 -2.92
CA THR A 101 -16.71 -2.51 -3.09
C THR A 101 -17.03 -1.71 -4.36
N PRO A 102 -17.09 -2.38 -5.52
CA PRO A 102 -17.40 -1.75 -6.82
C PRO A 102 -18.65 -0.88 -6.83
N GLU A 103 -19.68 -1.33 -6.12
CA GLU A 103 -21.01 -0.73 -6.01
C GLU A 103 -20.98 0.65 -5.33
N HIS A 104 -19.93 0.92 -4.57
CA HIS A 104 -19.71 2.21 -3.89
C HIS A 104 -18.43 2.92 -4.35
N GLY A 105 -17.63 2.25 -5.19
CA GLY A 105 -16.36 2.78 -5.67
C GLY A 105 -15.35 2.96 -4.54
N THR A 106 -15.39 2.12 -3.51
CA THR A 106 -14.47 2.16 -2.36
C THR A 106 -13.46 1.03 -2.45
N ILE A 107 -12.21 1.31 -2.07
CA ILE A 107 -11.14 0.32 -2.00
C ILE A 107 -10.13 0.72 -0.93
N GLU A 108 -9.67 -0.23 -0.11
CA GLU A 108 -8.61 -0.02 0.87
C GLU A 108 -7.27 -0.42 0.26
N VAL A 109 -6.21 0.30 0.63
CA VAL A 109 -4.84 -0.20 0.53
C VAL A 109 -4.36 -0.68 1.88
N GLY A 110 -3.89 -1.91 1.93
CA GLY A 110 -3.52 -2.56 3.16
C GLY A 110 -2.62 -3.74 2.93
N HIS A 111 -2.33 -4.47 4.01
CA HIS A 111 -1.30 -5.50 4.03
C HIS A 111 0.05 -5.02 3.45
N ILE A 112 0.33 -3.72 3.60
CA ILE A 112 1.56 -3.10 3.16
C ILE A 112 2.68 -3.65 4.04
N ASN A 113 3.57 -4.41 3.43
CA ASN A 113 4.72 -4.98 4.10
C ASN A 113 5.97 -4.69 3.26
N TYR A 114 6.64 -3.59 3.62
CA TYR A 114 7.90 -3.20 3.01
C TYR A 114 9.05 -3.79 3.81
N SER A 115 9.99 -4.46 3.14
CA SER A 115 11.26 -4.80 3.77
C SER A 115 12.02 -3.53 4.19
N THR A 116 12.97 -3.66 5.09
CA THR A 116 13.74 -2.52 5.62
C THR A 116 14.45 -1.71 4.52
N ILE A 117 14.86 -2.36 3.43
CA ILE A 117 15.52 -1.72 2.28
C ILE A 117 14.56 -0.94 1.36
N LEU A 118 13.25 -1.12 1.49
CA LEU A 118 12.21 -0.39 0.73
C LEU A 118 11.57 0.75 1.56
N GLN A 119 11.70 0.71 2.87
CA GLN A 119 11.12 1.73 3.75
C GLN A 119 11.83 3.07 3.58
N ASN A 120 11.05 4.16 3.59
CA ASN A 120 11.55 5.54 3.46
C ASN A 120 12.37 5.81 2.19
N THR A 121 12.12 5.08 1.11
CA THR A 121 12.74 5.32 -0.20
C THR A 121 11.75 5.95 -1.20
N VAL A 122 12.29 6.38 -2.35
CA VAL A 122 11.46 6.84 -3.48
C VAL A 122 10.59 5.71 -4.03
N GLU A 123 11.13 4.49 -4.11
CA GLU A 123 10.40 3.28 -4.52
C GLU A 123 9.15 3.09 -3.66
N GLY A 124 9.30 3.12 -2.33
CA GLY A 124 8.17 2.92 -1.42
C GLY A 124 7.08 4.00 -1.57
N THR A 125 7.45 5.22 -1.96
CA THR A 125 6.50 6.30 -2.26
C THR A 125 5.83 6.08 -3.63
N GLU A 126 6.59 5.65 -4.64
CA GLU A 126 6.07 5.38 -5.97
C GLU A 126 5.08 4.20 -5.98
N VAL A 127 5.32 3.15 -5.18
CA VAL A 127 4.37 2.04 -5.00
C VAL A 127 2.98 2.57 -4.63
N MET A 128 2.91 3.45 -3.63
CA MET A 128 1.64 4.03 -3.18
C MET A 128 1.02 4.92 -4.25
N TYR A 129 1.83 5.76 -4.91
CA TYR A 129 1.37 6.57 -6.03
C TYR A 129 0.75 5.72 -7.15
N LEU A 130 1.40 4.63 -7.56
CA LEU A 130 0.91 3.75 -8.62
C LEU A 130 -0.41 3.07 -8.22
N MET A 131 -0.54 2.66 -6.97
CA MET A 131 -1.77 2.06 -6.48
C MET A 131 -2.92 3.07 -6.41
N MET A 132 -2.68 4.28 -5.88
CA MET A 132 -3.67 5.37 -5.91
C MET A 132 -4.06 5.72 -7.35
N LYS A 133 -3.08 5.88 -8.24
CA LYS A 133 -3.30 6.16 -9.65
C LYS A 133 -4.17 5.11 -10.30
N ASN A 134 -3.91 3.83 -10.04
CA ASN A 134 -4.72 2.76 -10.58
C ASN A 134 -6.15 2.78 -10.01
N ALA A 135 -6.32 2.95 -8.70
CA ALA A 135 -7.64 3.02 -8.06
C ALA A 135 -8.50 4.15 -8.65
N PHE A 136 -7.97 5.37 -8.74
CA PHE A 136 -8.72 6.51 -9.24
C PHE A 136 -8.83 6.54 -10.78
N ASP A 137 -7.71 6.45 -11.51
CA ASP A 137 -7.70 6.69 -12.96
C ASP A 137 -8.21 5.48 -13.76
N ALA A 138 -7.95 4.26 -13.31
CA ALA A 138 -8.19 3.05 -14.11
C ALA A 138 -9.39 2.23 -13.61
N LEU A 139 -9.52 2.09 -12.28
CA LEU A 139 -10.62 1.35 -11.67
C LEU A 139 -11.87 2.23 -11.49
N GLY A 140 -11.74 3.54 -11.39
CA GLY A 140 -12.87 4.46 -11.21
C GLY A 140 -13.39 4.50 -9.77
N ASN A 141 -12.54 4.18 -8.80
CA ASN A 141 -12.88 4.34 -7.39
C ASN A 141 -13.04 5.83 -7.05
N ARG A 142 -13.98 6.11 -6.14
CA ARG A 142 -14.25 7.44 -5.62
C ARG A 142 -13.64 7.70 -4.25
N ARG A 143 -13.21 6.63 -3.59
CA ARG A 143 -12.63 6.66 -2.26
C ARG A 143 -11.55 5.59 -2.12
N TYR A 144 -10.40 6.02 -1.62
CA TYR A 144 -9.23 5.19 -1.37
C TYR A 144 -8.87 5.25 0.11
N GLU A 145 -8.87 4.10 0.78
CA GLU A 145 -8.81 4.03 2.24
C GLU A 145 -7.45 3.52 2.73
N TRP A 146 -7.03 4.03 3.89
CA TRP A 146 -5.91 3.51 4.65
C TRP A 146 -6.36 3.30 6.09
N LYS A 147 -6.11 2.10 6.63
CA LYS A 147 -6.38 1.78 8.03
C LYS A 147 -5.15 1.21 8.70
N CYS A 148 -4.90 1.62 9.94
CA CYS A 148 -3.85 1.03 10.75
C CYS A 148 -4.27 0.91 12.21
N ASN A 149 -3.55 0.06 12.97
CA ASN A 149 -3.64 0.10 14.42
C ASN A 149 -3.32 1.53 14.90
N ASN A 150 -4.12 2.09 15.81
CA ASN A 150 -3.97 3.46 16.28
C ASN A 150 -2.59 3.72 16.94
N LEU A 151 -1.97 2.69 17.51
CA LEU A 151 -0.62 2.75 18.09
C LEU A 151 0.50 2.69 17.03
N ASN A 152 0.18 2.43 15.76
CA ASN A 152 1.16 2.40 14.67
C ASN A 152 1.43 3.83 14.14
N ASN A 153 2.19 4.61 14.90
CA ASN A 153 2.56 5.99 14.55
C ASN A 153 3.29 6.08 13.20
N ALA A 154 4.13 5.11 12.85
CA ALA A 154 4.81 5.09 11.55
C ALA A 154 3.81 5.00 10.38
N SER A 155 2.80 4.14 10.49
CA SER A 155 1.75 4.01 9.49
C SER A 155 0.84 5.25 9.42
N LYS A 156 0.46 5.83 10.57
CA LYS A 156 -0.29 7.10 10.61
C LYS A 156 0.49 8.24 9.94
N SER A 157 1.78 8.37 10.23
CA SER A 157 2.66 9.36 9.62
C SER A 157 2.83 9.14 8.12
N ALA A 158 2.91 7.88 7.68
CA ALA A 158 2.94 7.55 6.25
C ALA A 158 1.64 7.96 5.55
N ALA A 159 0.47 7.61 6.10
CA ALA A 159 -0.83 7.99 5.54
C ALA A 159 -0.94 9.52 5.39
N LYS A 160 -0.64 10.28 6.45
CA LYS A 160 -0.64 11.75 6.42
C LYS A 160 0.34 12.31 5.38
N ARG A 161 1.58 11.80 5.33
CA ARG A 161 2.59 12.22 4.34
C ARG A 161 2.14 11.95 2.91
N LEU A 162 1.39 10.87 2.69
CA LEU A 162 0.85 10.47 1.40
C LEU A 162 -0.47 11.19 1.05
N GLY A 163 -0.88 12.18 1.85
CA GLY A 163 -2.03 13.04 1.55
C GLY A 163 -3.38 12.47 1.97
N PHE A 164 -3.40 11.34 2.69
CA PHE A 164 -4.63 10.84 3.28
C PHE A 164 -5.09 11.75 4.42
N ARG A 165 -6.39 12.02 4.47
CA ARG A 165 -7.04 12.77 5.55
C ARG A 165 -7.53 11.83 6.63
N PHE A 166 -7.31 12.19 7.89
CA PHE A 166 -7.80 11.42 9.04
C PHE A 166 -9.31 11.62 9.20
N GLU A 167 -10.03 10.54 9.48
CA GLU A 167 -11.50 10.54 9.59
C GLU A 167 -12.01 10.05 10.95
N GLY A 168 -11.19 9.35 11.72
CA GLY A 168 -11.59 8.91 13.05
C GLY A 168 -10.83 7.68 13.56
N ILE A 169 -11.13 7.32 14.80
CA ILE A 169 -10.65 6.09 15.43
C ILE A 169 -11.86 5.25 15.81
N PHE A 170 -11.90 4.02 15.30
CA PHE A 170 -12.86 3.02 15.75
C PHE A 170 -12.26 2.30 16.94
N ARG A 171 -12.83 2.55 18.11
CA ARG A 171 -12.44 1.92 19.39
C ARG A 171 -12.85 0.46 19.38
N GLN A 172 -12.00 -0.41 19.93
CA GLN A 172 -12.24 -1.84 20.04
C GLN A 172 -12.63 -2.54 18.73
N MET A 173 -12.09 -2.05 17.61
CA MET A 173 -12.48 -2.57 16.29
C MET A 173 -12.05 -4.01 16.08
N PHE A 174 -10.92 -4.44 16.66
CA PHE A 174 -10.43 -5.82 16.52
C PHE A 174 -9.76 -6.31 17.80
N VAL A 175 -9.80 -7.63 18.01
CA VAL A 175 -8.80 -8.34 18.83
C VAL A 175 -7.64 -8.74 17.92
N PHE A 176 -6.44 -8.27 18.25
CA PHE A 176 -5.23 -8.43 17.45
C PHE A 176 -4.12 -9.01 18.33
N LYS A 177 -3.65 -10.23 18.03
CA LYS A 177 -2.61 -10.92 18.82
C LYS A 177 -2.92 -10.93 20.33
N GLY A 178 -4.17 -11.26 20.67
CA GLY A 178 -4.66 -11.29 22.06
C GLY A 178 -4.82 -9.92 22.73
N ARG A 179 -4.78 -8.81 21.97
CA ARG A 179 -4.86 -7.44 22.50
C ARG A 179 -5.93 -6.62 21.79
N ASN A 180 -6.43 -5.58 22.47
CA ASN A 180 -7.29 -4.60 21.84
C ASN A 180 -6.57 -3.88 20.68
N ARG A 181 -7.30 -3.66 19.57
CA ARG A 181 -6.88 -2.78 18.48
C ARG A 181 -7.99 -1.77 18.20
N ASP A 182 -7.69 -0.54 18.59
CA ASP A 182 -8.33 0.64 18.00
C ASP A 182 -7.75 0.85 16.59
N SER A 183 -8.60 1.22 15.63
CA SER A 183 -8.16 1.44 14.26
C SER A 183 -8.36 2.89 13.85
N ALA A 184 -7.25 3.54 13.47
CA ALA A 184 -7.27 4.86 12.86
C ALA A 184 -7.59 4.74 11.37
N TRP A 185 -8.54 5.55 10.91
CA TRP A 185 -9.03 5.59 9.54
C TRP A 185 -8.59 6.85 8.83
N PHE A 186 -8.16 6.67 7.59
CA PHE A 186 -7.82 7.76 6.70
C PHE A 186 -8.34 7.49 5.29
N SER A 187 -8.58 8.55 4.52
CA SER A 187 -9.03 8.43 3.14
C SER A 187 -8.43 9.48 2.21
N ILE A 188 -8.52 9.19 0.91
CA ILE A 188 -8.44 10.16 -0.18
C ILE A 188 -9.71 9.98 -1.02
N VAL A 189 -10.34 11.08 -1.44
CA VAL A 189 -11.48 11.04 -2.37
C VAL A 189 -11.09 11.48 -3.78
N ASP A 190 -11.90 11.08 -4.77
CA ASP A 190 -11.72 11.41 -6.19
C ASP A 190 -11.44 12.90 -6.46
N LYS A 191 -12.16 13.79 -5.77
CA LYS A 191 -12.01 15.25 -5.90
C LYS A 191 -10.62 15.76 -5.49
N GLU A 192 -9.92 15.06 -4.59
CA GLU A 192 -8.60 15.44 -4.10
C GLU A 192 -7.49 14.92 -5.02
N TRP A 193 -7.75 13.80 -5.71
CA TRP A 193 -6.76 13.05 -6.46
C TRP A 193 -6.05 13.90 -7.52
N LYS A 194 -6.76 14.77 -8.25
CA LYS A 194 -6.15 15.61 -9.31
C LYS A 194 -5.01 16.48 -8.76
N LYS A 195 -5.16 17.03 -7.54
CA LYS A 195 -4.13 17.84 -6.89
C LYS A 195 -2.99 16.97 -6.38
N LEU A 196 -3.32 15.88 -5.67
CA LEU A 196 -2.33 14.96 -5.13
C LEU A 196 -1.43 14.37 -6.22
N LYS A 197 -2.02 13.92 -7.33
CA LYS A 197 -1.32 13.37 -8.51
C LYS A 197 -0.25 14.32 -9.03
N LYS A 198 -0.51 15.64 -9.10
CA LYS A 198 0.50 16.63 -9.52
C LYS A 198 1.68 16.68 -8.55
N GLY A 199 1.43 16.65 -7.24
CA GLY A 199 2.47 16.62 -6.22
C GLY A 199 3.35 15.38 -6.32
N TYR A 200 2.76 14.20 -6.54
CA TYR A 200 3.49 12.96 -6.79
C TYR A 200 4.34 13.02 -8.06
N ILE A 201 3.76 13.46 -9.19
CA ILE A 201 4.50 13.57 -10.45
C ILE A 201 5.71 14.49 -10.29
N ASN A 202 5.56 15.62 -9.60
CA ASN A 202 6.67 16.52 -9.32
C ASN A 202 7.72 15.90 -8.41
N PHE A 203 7.31 15.22 -7.35
CA PHE A 203 8.22 14.53 -6.43
C PHE A 203 9.04 13.43 -7.12
N LEU A 204 8.43 12.69 -8.05
CA LEU A 204 9.03 11.54 -8.76
C LEU A 204 9.89 11.93 -9.99
N LYS A 205 10.09 13.23 -10.25
CA LYS A 205 11.03 13.69 -11.28
C LYS A 205 12.46 13.29 -10.90
N SER A 206 13.28 12.90 -11.89
CA SER A 206 14.69 12.55 -11.63
C SER A 206 15.44 13.72 -10.98
N SER A 207 15.10 14.94 -11.40
CA SER A 207 15.67 16.18 -10.89
C SER A 207 15.39 16.44 -9.41
N ASN A 208 14.51 15.67 -8.76
CA ASN A 208 14.26 15.77 -7.32
C ASN A 208 15.15 14.81 -6.50
N PHE A 209 16.09 14.09 -7.12
CA PHE A 209 16.95 13.14 -6.43
C PHE A 209 18.41 13.36 -6.81
N ASP A 210 19.29 13.21 -5.82
CA ASP A 210 20.74 13.20 -6.05
C ASP A 210 21.23 11.86 -6.63
N LYS A 211 22.53 11.77 -6.91
CA LYS A 211 23.16 10.54 -7.43
C LYS A 211 23.02 9.32 -6.51
N LYS A 212 22.74 9.52 -5.21
CA LYS A 212 22.52 8.46 -4.22
C LYS A 212 21.03 8.10 -4.06
N ASN A 213 20.13 8.69 -4.86
CA ASN A 213 18.68 8.63 -4.76
C ASN A 213 18.11 9.22 -3.46
N LYS A 214 18.81 10.17 -2.84
CA LYS A 214 18.26 10.95 -1.72
C LYS A 214 17.42 12.09 -2.30
N GLN A 215 16.22 12.28 -1.74
CA GLN A 215 15.32 13.35 -2.18
C GLN A 215 15.93 14.74 -1.86
N LEU A 216 15.83 15.67 -2.81
CA LEU A 216 16.20 17.08 -2.65
C LEU A 216 15.07 17.87 -2.00
N LYS A 217 13.83 17.66 -2.46
CA LYS A 217 12.62 18.24 -1.86
C LYS A 217 11.72 17.12 -1.36
N LYS A 218 11.13 17.34 -0.18
CA LYS A 218 10.11 16.46 0.40
C LYS A 218 8.87 16.44 -0.49
N LEU A 219 8.11 15.34 -0.41
CA LEU A 219 6.79 15.26 -1.05
C LEU A 219 5.89 16.39 -0.51
N LYS A 220 5.44 17.27 -1.41
CA LYS A 220 4.51 18.36 -1.11
C LYS A 220 3.21 18.14 -1.88
N LEU A 221 2.12 17.95 -1.13
CA LEU A 221 0.79 17.66 -1.66
C LEU A 221 -0.18 18.83 -1.48
N SER A 222 0.28 19.93 -0.87
CA SER A 222 -0.44 21.18 -0.63
C SER A 222 0.05 22.32 -1.51
#